data_AF-A0A965PQK9-F1
#
_entry.id   AF-A0A965PQK9-F1
#
_cell.length_a   1.000
_cell.length_b   1.000
_cell.length_c   1.000
_cell.angle_alpha   90.00
_cell.angle_beta   90.00
_cell.angle_gamma   90.00
#
_symmetry.space_group_name_H-M   'P 1'
#
loop_
_entity.id
_entity.type
_entity.pdbx_description
1 polymer ?
#
loop_
_entity_poly.entity_id
_entity_poly.type
_entity_poly.pdbx_seq_one_letter_code
_entity_poly.pdbx_strand_id
1 'polypeptide(L)'
;MSNYIINTNTKQLTFLDGRFYWTEDGHFVPSVTTILDAYPKDAGYYMWLKSVGQDADTIRDEAGRRGTTVHEMTEAYDAGAEVSLLTEDGHLAYKVSEWSMFERYVDFIHRFRPLVNMSEQNFVNPELGWAGTVDRVITLQGATILMDIK
;
A
#
# COMPACT_ATOMS: atom_id res chain seq x y z
N MET A 1 1.23 13.06 -21.73
CA MET A 1 0.76 12.90 -20.34
C MET A 1 1.79 13.56 -19.44
N SER A 2 1.36 14.19 -18.35
CA SER A 2 2.29 14.80 -17.40
C SER A 2 3.05 13.72 -16.64
N ASN A 3 4.36 13.91 -16.41
CA ASN A 3 5.22 12.95 -15.70
C ASN A 3 5.04 13.01 -14.17
N TYR A 4 3.90 13.51 -13.71
CA TYR A 4 3.61 13.69 -12.29
C TYR A 4 2.10 13.69 -12.03
N ILE A 5 1.74 13.34 -10.79
CA ILE A 5 0.38 13.34 -10.25
C ILE A 5 0.38 14.16 -8.96
N ILE A 6 -0.55 15.10 -8.84
CA ILE A 6 -0.76 15.90 -7.63
C ILE A 6 -2.09 15.47 -7.00
N ASN A 7 -2.04 15.04 -5.74
CA ASN A 7 -3.23 14.80 -4.93
C ASN A 7 -3.27 15.84 -3.80
N THR A 8 -4.16 16.81 -3.92
CA THR A 8 -4.30 17.90 -2.94
C THR A 8 -4.94 17.46 -1.64
N ASN A 9 -5.77 16.40 -1.65
CA ASN A 9 -6.43 15.89 -0.46
C ASN A 9 -5.43 15.19 0.46
N THR A 10 -4.56 14.37 -0.12
CA THR A 10 -3.51 13.67 0.61
C THR A 10 -2.20 14.46 0.70
N LYS A 11 -2.15 15.65 0.08
CA LYS A 11 -0.96 16.51 -0.02
C LYS A 11 0.25 15.78 -0.63
N GLN A 12 0.01 14.93 -1.63
CA GLN A 12 1.02 14.10 -2.27
C GLN A 12 1.39 14.63 -3.66
N LEU A 13 2.68 14.58 -3.97
CA LEU A 13 3.25 14.78 -5.30
C LEU A 13 4.00 13.50 -5.71
N THR A 14 3.52 12.83 -6.74
CA THR A 14 4.11 11.57 -7.24
C THR A 14 4.71 11.79 -8.62
N PHE A 15 5.98 11.45 -8.78
CA PHE A 15 6.72 11.35 -10.04
C PHE A 15 6.83 9.90 -10.48
N LEU A 16 7.47 9.66 -11.63
CA LEU A 16 7.74 8.30 -12.12
C LEU A 16 8.68 7.51 -11.20
N ASP A 17 9.57 8.18 -10.48
CA ASP A 17 10.68 7.61 -9.70
C ASP A 17 10.61 7.95 -8.21
N GLY A 18 9.55 8.63 -7.74
CA GLY A 18 9.46 8.99 -6.33
C GLY A 18 8.14 9.64 -5.93
N ARG A 19 7.88 9.64 -4.62
CA ARG A 19 6.72 10.29 -4.01
C ARG A 19 7.18 11.23 -2.92
N PHE A 20 6.58 12.41 -2.88
CA PHE A 20 6.84 13.47 -1.92
C PHE A 20 5.54 13.95 -1.29
N TYR A 21 5.65 14.55 -0.10
CA TYR A 21 4.51 15.09 0.64
C TYR A 21 4.75 16.56 0.97
N TRP A 22 3.70 17.38 0.88
CA TRP A 22 3.75 18.77 1.37
C TRP A 22 3.75 18.81 2.89
N THR A 23 4.70 19.55 3.44
CA THR A 23 4.74 19.92 4.85
C THR A 23 3.92 21.19 5.07
N GLU A 24 3.56 21.47 6.33
CA GLU A 24 2.74 22.65 6.67
C GLU A 24 3.43 23.99 6.41
N ASP A 25 4.77 24.00 6.46
CA ASP A 25 5.64 25.14 6.15
C ASP A 25 5.93 25.29 4.64
N GLY A 26 5.30 24.49 3.78
CA GLY A 26 5.37 24.62 2.33
C GLY A 26 6.58 23.96 1.68
N HIS A 27 7.34 23.16 2.43
CA HIS A 27 8.40 22.31 1.91
C HIS A 27 7.87 20.95 1.43
N PHE A 28 8.78 20.16 0.84
CA PHE A 28 8.52 18.80 0.41
C PHE A 28 9.49 17.85 1.08
N VAL A 29 8.98 16.73 1.59
CA VAL A 29 9.80 15.64 2.10
C VAL A 29 9.52 14.35 1.31
N PRO A 30 10.55 13.54 1.03
CA PRO A 30 10.39 12.27 0.33
C PRO A 30 9.60 11.26 1.16
N SER A 31 8.94 10.34 0.47
CA SER A 31 8.30 9.19 1.10
C SER A 31 9.32 8.23 1.68
N VAL A 32 8.95 7.45 2.71
CA VAL A 32 9.77 6.35 3.25
C VAL A 32 10.19 5.40 2.12
N THR A 33 9.27 5.06 1.21
CA THR A 33 9.56 4.22 0.04
C THR A 33 10.63 4.84 -0.86
N THR A 34 10.54 6.14 -1.14
CA THR A 34 11.56 6.86 -1.95
C THR A 34 12.92 6.86 -1.27
N ILE A 35 12.97 7.03 0.04
CA ILE A 35 14.23 6.95 0.81
C ILE A 35 14.81 5.54 0.73
N LEU A 36 13.99 4.50 0.94
CA LEU A 36 14.42 3.10 0.89
C LEU A 36 14.84 2.67 -0.51
N ASP A 37 14.24 3.22 -1.56
CA ASP A 37 14.58 2.88 -2.93
C ASP A 37 15.98 3.37 -3.34
N ALA A 38 16.47 4.43 -2.71
CA ALA A 38 17.81 4.96 -2.92
C ALA A 38 18.93 4.04 -2.38
N TYR A 39 18.60 3.06 -1.53
CA TYR A 39 19.59 2.08 -1.07
C TYR A 39 19.90 1.06 -2.18
N PRO A 40 21.17 0.61 -2.29
CA PRO A 40 21.55 -0.36 -3.29
C PRO A 40 20.76 -1.65 -3.12
N LYS A 41 20.24 -2.18 -4.23
CA LYS A 41 19.59 -3.49 -4.23
C LYS A 41 20.62 -4.58 -4.03
N ASP A 42 20.22 -5.66 -3.38
CA ASP A 42 21.11 -6.78 -3.11
C ASP A 42 21.34 -7.66 -4.35
N ALA A 43 22.27 -8.63 -4.23
CA ALA A 43 22.56 -9.55 -5.32
C ALA A 43 21.35 -10.41 -5.70
N GLY A 44 20.48 -10.75 -4.73
CA GLY A 44 19.29 -11.56 -4.94
C GLY A 44 18.31 -10.90 -5.91
N TYR A 45 18.08 -9.60 -5.75
CA TYR A 45 17.26 -8.81 -6.66
C TYR A 45 17.78 -8.86 -8.10
N TYR A 46 19.08 -8.64 -8.31
CA TYR A 46 19.66 -8.68 -9.66
C TYR A 46 19.69 -10.08 -10.26
N MET A 47 19.85 -11.12 -9.44
CA MET A 47 19.73 -12.51 -9.89
C MET A 47 18.30 -12.81 -10.34
N TRP A 48 17.30 -12.37 -9.58
CA TRP A 48 15.90 -12.51 -9.95
C TRP A 48 15.59 -11.79 -11.26
N LEU A 49 16.01 -10.52 -11.41
CA LEU A 49 15.85 -9.74 -12.65
C LEU A 49 16.43 -10.48 -13.86
N LYS A 50 17.63 -11.06 -13.72
CA LYS A 50 18.27 -11.84 -14.79
C LYS A 50 17.52 -13.13 -15.11
N SER A 51 16.95 -13.79 -14.10
CA SER A 51 16.23 -15.05 -14.27
C SER A 51 14.90 -14.88 -14.98
N VAL A 52 14.19 -13.77 -14.72
CA VAL A 52 12.89 -13.46 -15.33
C VAL A 52 13.06 -12.74 -16.67
N GLY A 53 14.11 -11.93 -16.82
CA GLY A 53 14.41 -11.25 -18.07
C GLY A 53 13.37 -10.19 -18.41
N GLN A 54 12.83 -10.25 -19.63
CA GLN A 54 11.93 -9.21 -20.17
C GLN A 54 10.58 -9.14 -19.43
N ASP A 55 10.17 -10.22 -18.76
CA ASP A 55 8.89 -10.25 -18.05
C ASP A 55 8.95 -9.57 -16.67
N ALA A 56 10.14 -9.12 -16.22
CA ALA A 56 10.35 -8.60 -14.87
C ALA A 56 9.46 -7.38 -14.56
N ASP A 57 9.35 -6.43 -15.50
CA ASP A 57 8.49 -5.25 -15.32
C ASP A 57 7.02 -5.66 -15.24
N THR A 58 6.57 -6.58 -16.10
CA THR A 58 5.18 -7.06 -16.09
C THR A 58 4.83 -7.77 -14.78
N ILE A 59 5.74 -8.61 -14.26
CA ILE A 59 5.54 -9.30 -12.99
C ILE A 59 5.51 -8.30 -11.82
N ARG A 60 6.42 -7.32 -11.82
CA ARG A 60 6.45 -6.25 -10.80
C ARG A 60 5.13 -5.47 -10.81
N ASP A 61 4.71 -5.01 -11.97
CA ASP A 61 3.54 -4.14 -12.11
C ASP A 61 2.25 -4.89 -11.75
N GLU A 62 2.13 -6.16 -12.15
CA GLU A 62 1.00 -7.01 -11.77
C GLU A 62 0.98 -7.29 -10.25
N ALA A 63 2.15 -7.49 -9.63
CA ALA A 63 2.24 -7.63 -8.17
C ALA A 63 1.83 -6.33 -7.46
N GLY A 64 2.24 -5.17 -7.97
CA GLY A 64 1.84 -3.85 -7.47
C GLY A 64 0.34 -3.63 -7.58
N ARG A 65 -0.25 -3.89 -8.76
CA ARG A 65 -1.70 -3.77 -8.99
C ARG A 65 -2.49 -4.68 -8.06
N ARG A 66 -2.06 -5.94 -7.91
CA ARG A 66 -2.67 -6.88 -6.96
C ARG A 66 -2.63 -6.35 -5.53
N GLY A 67 -1.49 -5.80 -5.10
CA GLY A 67 -1.34 -5.17 -3.79
C GLY A 67 -2.36 -4.04 -3.59
N THR A 68 -2.44 -3.10 -4.51
CA THR A 68 -3.43 -2.01 -4.47
C THR A 68 -4.86 -2.53 -4.32
N THR A 69 -5.27 -3.49 -5.16
CA THR A 69 -6.62 -4.07 -5.09
C THR A 69 -6.90 -4.77 -3.76
N VAL A 70 -5.92 -5.44 -3.16
CA VAL A 70 -6.08 -6.06 -1.83
C VAL A 70 -6.22 -4.99 -0.75
N HIS A 71 -5.42 -3.93 -0.76
CA HIS A 71 -5.55 -2.84 0.23
C HIS A 71 -6.95 -2.19 0.14
N GLU A 72 -7.41 -1.85 -1.07
CA GLU A 72 -8.74 -1.28 -1.29
C GLU A 72 -9.86 -2.17 -0.72
N MET A 73 -9.78 -3.50 -0.94
CA MET A 73 -10.74 -4.45 -0.35
C MET A 73 -10.69 -4.46 1.18
N THR A 74 -9.49 -4.46 1.77
CA THR A 74 -9.35 -4.43 3.24
C THR A 74 -9.84 -3.12 3.85
N GLU A 75 -9.61 -1.98 3.20
CA GLU A 75 -10.09 -0.66 3.64
C GLU A 75 -11.61 -0.60 3.62
N ALA A 76 -12.22 -1.04 2.52
CA ALA A 76 -13.67 -1.11 2.38
C ALA A 76 -14.28 -2.01 3.47
N TYR A 77 -13.68 -3.17 3.70
CA TYR A 77 -14.11 -4.10 4.74
C TYR A 77 -14.02 -3.50 6.16
N ASP A 78 -12.89 -2.87 6.51
CA ASP A 78 -12.71 -2.22 7.80
C ASP A 78 -13.70 -1.05 8.02
N ALA A 79 -14.07 -0.35 6.94
CA ALA A 79 -15.09 0.70 6.94
C ALA A 79 -16.53 0.15 7.04
N GLY A 80 -16.71 -1.18 7.09
CA GLY A 80 -18.00 -1.84 7.16
C GLY A 80 -18.76 -1.93 5.83
N ALA A 81 -18.08 -1.67 4.71
CA ALA A 81 -18.66 -1.86 3.38
C ALA A 81 -18.75 -3.35 3.03
N GLU A 82 -19.74 -3.70 2.22
CA GLU A 82 -19.83 -5.03 1.64
C GLU A 82 -18.80 -5.18 0.51
N VAL A 83 -17.93 -6.19 0.64
CA VAL A 83 -16.95 -6.55 -0.39
C VAL A 83 -17.37 -7.91 -0.95
N SER A 84 -17.68 -7.97 -2.25
CA SER A 84 -18.17 -9.17 -2.92
C SER A 84 -17.23 -9.60 -4.04
N LEU A 85 -16.95 -10.92 -4.11
CA LEU A 85 -16.22 -11.50 -5.24
C LEU A 85 -17.00 -11.40 -6.55
N LEU A 86 -18.33 -11.41 -6.47
CA LEU A 86 -19.21 -11.36 -7.61
C LEU A 86 -19.83 -9.97 -7.77
N THR A 87 -19.80 -9.47 -9.00
CA THR A 87 -20.61 -8.33 -9.42
C THR A 87 -22.09 -8.71 -9.48
N GLU A 88 -22.98 -7.71 -9.57
CA GLU A 88 -24.44 -7.93 -9.63
C GLU A 88 -24.88 -8.81 -10.81
N ASP A 89 -24.13 -8.80 -11.91
CA ASP A 89 -24.33 -9.61 -13.11
C ASP A 89 -23.63 -10.98 -13.06
N GLY A 90 -23.02 -11.35 -11.92
CA GLY A 90 -22.46 -12.68 -11.68
C GLY A 90 -21.06 -12.91 -12.26
N HIS A 91 -20.37 -11.84 -12.66
CA HIS A 91 -18.96 -11.89 -13.07
C HIS A 91 -18.03 -11.72 -11.88
N LEU A 92 -16.77 -12.14 -12.02
CA LEU A 92 -15.76 -11.94 -10.99
C LEU A 92 -15.33 -10.46 -10.96
N ALA A 93 -15.55 -9.80 -9.83
CA ALA A 93 -15.07 -8.44 -9.58
C ALA A 93 -13.54 -8.39 -9.37
N TYR A 94 -12.97 -9.48 -8.87
CA TYR A 94 -11.56 -9.59 -8.50
C TYR A 94 -10.95 -10.88 -9.04
N LYS A 95 -9.62 -10.91 -9.20
CA LYS A 95 -8.93 -12.17 -9.46
C LYS A 95 -9.02 -13.06 -8.22
N VAL A 96 -9.11 -14.38 -8.44
CA VAL A 96 -9.15 -15.37 -7.34
C VAL A 96 -7.94 -15.25 -6.41
N SER A 97 -6.76 -14.87 -6.95
CA SER A 97 -5.56 -14.64 -6.17
C SER A 97 -5.62 -13.39 -5.28
N GLU A 98 -6.22 -12.29 -5.78
CA GLU A 98 -6.49 -11.07 -5.00
C GLU A 98 -7.49 -11.40 -3.89
N TRP A 99 -8.57 -12.10 -4.23
CA TRP A 99 -9.61 -12.52 -3.28
C TRP A 99 -9.06 -13.40 -2.15
N SER A 100 -8.25 -14.41 -2.50
CA SER A 100 -7.66 -15.31 -1.51
C SER A 100 -6.77 -14.57 -0.50
N MET A 101 -6.08 -13.52 -0.92
CA MET A 101 -5.30 -12.66 0.00
C MET A 101 -6.22 -11.87 0.93
N PHE A 102 -7.30 -11.29 0.39
CA PHE A 102 -8.33 -10.62 1.19
C PHE A 102 -8.99 -11.55 2.22
N GLU A 103 -9.31 -12.79 1.85
CA GLU A 103 -9.88 -13.77 2.79
C GLU A 103 -8.94 -14.06 3.97
N ARG A 104 -7.62 -14.05 3.76
CA ARG A 104 -6.65 -14.21 4.86
C ARG A 104 -6.65 -13.02 5.80
N TYR A 105 -6.84 -11.81 5.28
CA TYR A 105 -7.03 -10.61 6.09
C TYR A 105 -8.30 -10.72 6.93
N VAL A 106 -9.41 -11.11 6.30
CA VAL A 106 -10.70 -11.32 6.97
C VAL A 106 -10.58 -12.37 8.09
N ASP A 107 -9.92 -13.51 7.83
CA ASP A 107 -9.63 -14.53 8.85
C ASP A 107 -8.81 -13.96 10.03
N PHE A 108 -7.80 -13.12 9.76
CA PHE A 108 -7.04 -12.45 10.81
C PHE A 108 -7.94 -11.55 11.68
N ILE A 109 -8.77 -10.70 11.06
CA ILE A 109 -9.68 -9.81 11.77
C ILE A 109 -10.68 -10.61 12.61
N HIS A 110 -11.28 -11.68 12.08
CA HIS A 110 -12.22 -12.51 12.83
C HIS A 110 -11.58 -13.26 13.99
N ARG A 111 -10.36 -13.78 13.80
CA ARG A 111 -9.65 -14.59 14.79
C ARG A 111 -9.12 -13.76 15.95
N PHE A 112 -8.50 -12.63 15.66
CA PHE A 112 -7.79 -11.83 16.65
C PHE A 112 -8.58 -10.61 17.12
N ARG A 113 -9.58 -10.17 16.35
CA ARG A 113 -10.45 -9.03 16.64
C ARG A 113 -9.67 -7.79 17.12
N PRO A 114 -8.64 -7.36 16.37
CA PRO A 114 -7.95 -6.12 16.72
C PRO A 114 -8.93 -4.94 16.59
N LEU A 115 -8.69 -3.89 17.37
CA LEU A 115 -9.33 -2.60 17.13
C LEU A 115 -8.52 -1.86 16.06
N VAL A 116 -9.14 -1.54 14.93
CA VAL A 116 -8.52 -0.68 13.91
C VAL A 116 -8.63 0.77 14.38
N ASN A 117 -7.51 1.38 14.75
CA ASN A 117 -7.46 2.75 15.27
C ASN A 117 -7.38 3.77 14.12
N MET A 118 -6.61 3.46 13.08
CA MET A 118 -6.38 4.32 11.91
C MET A 118 -6.16 3.46 10.66
N SER A 119 -6.53 4.00 9.50
CA SER A 119 -6.37 3.37 8.18
C SER A 119 -5.90 4.41 7.16
N GLU A 120 -4.92 4.06 6.32
CA GLU A 120 -4.39 4.87 5.21
C GLU A 120 -4.04 6.32 5.59
N GLN A 121 -3.42 6.48 6.76
CA GLN A 121 -3.12 7.81 7.29
C GLN A 121 -1.71 8.25 6.86
N ASN A 122 -1.63 9.49 6.37
CA ASN A 122 -0.34 10.12 6.07
C ASN A 122 0.30 10.66 7.35
N PHE A 123 1.58 10.37 7.50
CA PHE A 123 2.46 10.93 8.52
C PHE A 123 3.59 11.71 7.84
N VAL A 124 3.88 12.89 8.36
CA VAL A 124 4.92 13.79 7.84
C VAL A 124 5.79 14.22 9.02
N ASN A 125 7.09 14.04 8.90
CA ASN A 125 8.07 14.51 9.87
C ASN A 125 9.09 15.42 9.16
N PRO A 126 8.87 16.75 9.15
CA PRO A 126 9.78 17.69 8.50
C PRO A 126 11.17 17.72 9.14
N GLU A 127 11.26 17.57 10.47
CA GLU A 127 12.52 17.60 11.22
C GLU A 127 13.44 16.45 10.82
N LEU A 128 12.88 15.24 10.67
CA LEU A 128 13.60 14.06 10.18
C LEU A 128 13.63 13.95 8.65
N GLY A 129 12.92 14.84 7.94
CA GLY A 129 12.94 14.93 6.49
C GLY A 129 12.25 13.77 5.76
N TRP A 130 11.18 13.18 6.30
CA TRP A 130 10.45 12.09 5.64
C TRP A 130 8.94 12.15 5.83
N ALA A 131 8.21 11.46 4.96
CA ALA A 131 6.78 11.22 5.11
C ALA A 131 6.39 9.81 4.65
N GLY A 132 5.18 9.37 4.93
CA GLY A 132 4.68 8.08 4.46
C GLY A 132 3.20 7.92 4.73
N THR A 133 2.60 6.93 4.08
CA THR A 133 1.24 6.46 4.38
C THR A 133 1.39 5.15 5.13
N VAL A 134 0.72 5.03 6.27
CA VAL A 134 0.64 3.75 7.00
C VAL A 134 -0.63 3.04 6.61
N ASP A 135 -0.55 1.72 6.42
CA ASP A 135 -1.75 0.94 6.11
C ASP A 135 -2.70 0.99 7.30
N ARG A 136 -2.28 0.47 8.46
CA ARG A 136 -3.11 0.42 9.66
C ARG A 136 -2.33 0.70 10.94
N VAL A 137 -2.98 1.38 11.88
CA VAL A 137 -2.60 1.35 13.30
C VAL A 137 -3.68 0.59 14.03
N ILE A 138 -3.31 -0.52 14.68
CA ILE A 138 -4.26 -1.39 15.38
C ILE A 138 -3.93 -1.50 16.86
N THR A 139 -4.94 -1.77 17.68
CA THR A 139 -4.76 -2.24 19.06
C THR A 139 -5.08 -3.72 19.13
N LEU A 140 -4.10 -4.54 19.50
CA LEU A 140 -4.25 -5.98 19.66
C LEU A 140 -3.65 -6.40 21.00
N GLN A 141 -4.45 -7.09 21.83
CA GLN A 141 -4.03 -7.58 23.15
C GLN A 141 -3.38 -6.50 24.05
N GLY A 142 -3.90 -5.27 23.98
CA GLY A 142 -3.40 -4.12 24.75
C GLY A 142 -2.15 -3.44 24.18
N ALA A 143 -1.61 -3.91 23.06
CA ALA A 143 -0.49 -3.28 22.37
C ALA A 143 -0.97 -2.50 21.13
N THR A 144 -0.45 -1.28 20.95
CA THR A 144 -0.61 -0.50 19.71
C THR A 144 0.46 -0.93 18.72
N ILE A 145 0.04 -1.36 17.53
CA ILE A 145 0.90 -1.94 16.49
C ILE A 145 0.70 -1.17 15.19
N LEU A 146 1.81 -0.83 14.54
CA LEU A 146 1.82 -0.43 13.14
C LEU A 146 1.77 -1.70 12.29
N MET A 147 0.68 -1.90 11.56
CA MET A 147 0.47 -3.06 10.71
C MET A 147 0.60 -2.65 9.24
N ASP A 148 1.41 -3.41 8.51
CA ASP A 148 1.70 -3.26 7.09
C ASP A 148 1.21 -4.54 6.39
N ILE A 149 0.25 -4.40 5.49
CA ILE A 149 -0.44 -5.49 4.78
C ILE A 149 0.40 -5.88 3.55
N LYS A 150 0.53 -7.18 3.30
CA LYS A 150 1.37 -7.75 2.23
C LYS A 150 0.74 -8.99 1.61
#